data_AF-A0A1F6PPN5-F1
#
_entry.id   AF-A0A1F6PPN5-F1
#
_cell.length_a   1.000
_cell.length_b   1.000
_cell.length_c   1.000
_cell.angle_alpha   90.00
_cell.angle_beta   90.00
_cell.angle_gamma   90.00
#
_symmetry.space_group_name_H-M   'P 1'
#
loop_
_entity.id
_entity.type
_entity.pdbx_description
1 polymer ?
#
loop_
_entity_poly.entity_id
_entity_poly.type
_entity_poly.pdbx_seq_one_letter_code
_entity_poly.pdbx_strand_id
1 'polypeptide(L)'
;MNGLTSVKQFFASKIVNKNIALEQNQQIPFGYKSPLKDIVSLDAYTGKILSRRQRTFEHILPHSKGGPNTISNCLITGAAINGERGNMPFSKWLKKKPGVIQNIQNYLNQLRGLIVNGQDYVETVKKTLNKEAQGVVTFTGKKPQNLSYNA
;
A
#
# COMPACT_ATOMS: atom_id res chain seq x y z
N MET A 1 -4.19 -42.92 -43.27
CA MET A 1 -3.93 -41.47 -43.12
C MET A 1 -5.09 -40.89 -42.33
N ASN A 2 -4.89 -40.65 -41.04
CA ASN A 2 -5.93 -40.12 -40.15
C ASN A 2 -5.85 -38.61 -40.16
N GLY A 3 -6.92 -37.96 -40.61
CA GLY A 3 -7.03 -36.51 -40.67
C GLY A 3 -8.45 -36.05 -40.38
N LEU A 4 -8.54 -35.19 -39.35
CA LEU A 4 -9.54 -34.15 -39.11
C LEU A 4 -10.88 -34.58 -38.48
N THR A 5 -10.84 -34.65 -37.14
CA THR A 5 -12.00 -34.59 -36.25
C THR A 5 -12.66 -33.21 -36.32
N SER A 6 -13.95 -33.21 -36.67
CA SER A 6 -14.81 -32.03 -36.86
C SER A 6 -15.28 -31.41 -35.53
N VAL A 7 -14.80 -30.20 -35.24
CA VAL A 7 -15.40 -28.95 -34.68
C VAL A 7 -16.56 -28.98 -33.63
N LYS A 8 -17.05 -30.13 -33.15
CA LYS A 8 -18.13 -30.20 -32.14
C LYS A 8 -17.65 -30.47 -30.71
N GLN A 9 -16.48 -29.98 -30.33
CA GLN A 9 -16.01 -29.96 -28.93
C GLN A 9 -15.64 -28.56 -28.40
N PHE A 10 -15.96 -27.50 -29.14
CA PHE A 10 -15.51 -26.14 -28.80
C PHE A 10 -16.46 -25.33 -27.91
N PHE A 11 -17.61 -25.89 -27.49
CA PHE A 11 -18.61 -25.15 -26.68
C PHE A 11 -19.05 -25.87 -25.40
N ALA A 12 -18.19 -26.72 -24.82
CA ALA A 12 -18.42 -27.36 -23.52
C ALA A 12 -17.35 -27.06 -22.47
N SER A 13 -16.58 -25.98 -22.63
CA SER A 13 -15.63 -25.48 -21.61
C SER A 13 -16.05 -24.16 -20.97
N LYS A 14 -17.32 -23.75 -21.13
CA LYS A 14 -17.84 -22.46 -20.62
C LYS A 14 -18.13 -22.41 -19.11
N ILE A 15 -17.90 -23.47 -18.35
CA ILE A 15 -18.11 -23.49 -16.89
C ILE A 15 -17.06 -24.37 -16.23
N VAL A 16 -15.80 -23.94 -16.18
CA VAL A 16 -14.83 -24.49 -15.23
C VAL A 16 -13.99 -23.34 -14.66
N ASN A 17 -14.21 -23.09 -13.37
CA ASN A 17 -13.37 -22.34 -12.43
C ASN A 17 -13.17 -20.82 -12.66
N LYS A 18 -14.24 -20.07 -12.38
CA LYS A 18 -14.14 -18.84 -11.55
C LYS A 18 -13.40 -19.23 -10.26
N ASN A 19 -12.12 -18.87 -10.12
CA ASN A 19 -11.32 -18.69 -8.88
C ASN A 19 -9.84 -19.01 -9.12
N ILE A 20 -9.19 -18.34 -10.08
CA ILE A 20 -7.72 -18.35 -10.19
C ILE A 20 -7.23 -16.89 -10.14
N ALA A 21 -6.79 -16.50 -8.95
CA ALA A 21 -5.82 -15.47 -8.61
C ALA A 21 -5.93 -14.11 -9.34
N LEU A 22 -6.76 -13.21 -8.82
CA LEU A 22 -6.54 -11.75 -8.96
C LEU A 22 -5.50 -11.28 -7.92
N GLU A 23 -4.29 -11.85 -7.95
CA GLU A 23 -3.11 -11.20 -7.38
C GLU A 23 -2.35 -10.47 -8.49
N GLN A 24 -3.02 -9.53 -9.16
CA GLN A 24 -2.31 -8.58 -10.01
C GLN A 24 -1.70 -7.50 -9.12
N ASN A 25 -0.51 -7.81 -8.62
CA ASN A 25 0.44 -6.88 -8.03
C ASN A 25 0.85 -5.89 -9.15
N GLN A 26 0.03 -4.86 -9.40
CA GLN A 26 0.26 -3.91 -10.49
C GLN A 26 1.49 -3.06 -10.18
N GLN A 27 2.63 -3.46 -10.75
CA GLN A 27 3.86 -2.69 -10.73
C GLN A 27 3.58 -1.33 -11.39
N ILE A 28 3.65 -0.24 -10.63
CA ILE A 28 3.54 1.11 -11.15
C ILE A 28 4.80 1.40 -11.97
N PRO A 29 4.69 1.74 -13.27
CA PRO A 29 5.87 2.05 -14.09
C PRO A 29 6.59 3.30 -13.58
N PHE A 30 7.88 3.43 -13.92
CA PHE A 30 8.64 4.66 -13.68
C PHE A 30 7.94 5.82 -14.41
N GLY A 31 7.57 6.89 -13.70
CA GLY A 31 6.76 7.98 -14.24
C GLY A 31 5.24 7.80 -14.14
N TYR A 32 4.74 6.69 -13.59
CA TYR A 32 3.31 6.50 -13.35
C TYR A 32 2.76 7.57 -12.39
N LYS A 33 1.82 8.37 -12.90
CA LYS A 33 0.97 9.22 -12.07
C LYS A 33 -0.01 8.30 -11.33
N SER A 34 0.41 7.77 -10.18
CA SER A 34 -0.52 6.98 -9.38
C SER A 34 -1.66 7.88 -8.89
N PRO A 35 -2.92 7.44 -9.06
CA PRO A 35 -4.09 8.19 -8.60
C PRO A 35 -3.96 8.64 -7.16
N LEU A 36 -3.25 7.86 -6.33
CA LEU A 36 -3.05 8.12 -4.90
C LEU A 36 -2.49 9.52 -4.63
N LYS A 37 -1.59 10.06 -5.48
CA LYS A 37 -1.08 11.43 -5.32
C LYS A 37 -2.11 12.51 -5.60
N ASP A 38 -3.12 12.22 -6.40
CA ASP A 38 -4.20 13.15 -6.72
C ASP A 38 -5.28 13.12 -5.61
N ILE A 39 -5.56 11.95 -5.05
CA ILE A 39 -6.64 11.77 -4.05
C ILE A 39 -6.21 11.94 -2.58
N VAL A 40 -4.99 11.56 -2.20
CA VAL A 40 -4.52 11.61 -0.81
C VAL A 40 -3.61 12.81 -0.61
N SER A 41 -4.03 13.72 0.28
CA SER A 41 -3.27 14.91 0.64
C SER A 41 -2.55 14.82 1.98
N LEU A 42 -2.95 13.88 2.84
CA LEU A 42 -2.37 13.69 4.16
C LEU A 42 -0.97 13.06 4.07
N ASP A 43 0.00 13.61 4.79
CA ASP A 43 1.33 13.03 4.95
C ASP A 43 1.29 11.92 6.01
N ALA A 44 1.66 10.70 5.64
CA ALA A 44 1.64 9.55 6.54
C ALA A 44 2.64 9.67 7.71
N TYR A 45 3.75 10.38 7.54
CA TYR A 45 4.78 10.51 8.58
C TYR A 45 4.61 11.73 9.46
N THR A 46 4.09 12.83 8.93
CA THR A 46 3.94 14.09 9.67
C THR A 46 2.51 14.43 10.08
N GLY A 47 1.50 13.80 9.46
CA GLY A 47 0.09 14.15 9.65
C GLY A 47 -0.33 15.49 9.05
N LYS A 48 0.56 16.17 8.30
CA LYS A 48 0.27 17.46 7.66
C LYS A 48 -0.45 17.27 6.34
N ILE A 49 -1.26 18.24 5.95
CA ILE A 49 -1.84 18.30 4.59
C ILE A 49 -0.79 18.85 3.63
N LEU A 50 -0.56 18.12 2.54
CA LEU A 50 0.39 18.46 1.49
C LEU A 50 -0.33 18.99 0.26
N SER A 51 0.21 20.05 -0.32
CA SER A 51 -0.13 20.42 -1.70
C SER A 51 0.32 19.32 -2.66
N ARG A 52 -0.32 19.23 -3.83
CA ARG A 52 -0.01 18.19 -4.82
C ARG A 52 1.48 18.11 -5.20
N ARG A 53 2.16 19.26 -5.28
CA ARG A 53 3.59 19.34 -5.63
C ARG A 53 4.52 18.81 -4.54
N GLN A 54 4.07 18.80 -3.29
CA GLN A 54 4.87 18.32 -2.15
C GLN A 54 4.78 16.80 -1.97
N ARG A 55 3.79 16.14 -2.59
CA ARG A 55 3.50 14.71 -2.41
C ARG A 55 4.50 13.83 -3.15
N THR A 56 5.20 12.99 -2.41
CA THR A 56 6.09 11.92 -2.92
C THR A 56 5.53 10.54 -2.57
N PHE A 57 6.03 9.52 -3.26
CA PHE A 57 5.77 8.13 -2.87
C PHE A 57 6.90 7.68 -1.97
N GLU A 58 6.51 7.20 -0.80
CA GLU A 58 7.41 6.59 0.16
C GLU A 58 7.26 5.08 0.09
N HIS A 59 8.33 4.38 -0.32
CA HIS A 59 8.32 2.93 -0.34
C HIS A 59 8.51 2.36 1.07
N ILE A 60 7.56 1.55 1.54
CA ILE A 60 7.62 0.95 2.88
C ILE A 60 8.79 -0.03 2.96
N LEU A 61 8.90 -0.97 2.03
CA LEU A 61 10.15 -1.66 1.71
C LEU A 61 10.87 -0.84 0.64
N PRO A 62 12.07 -0.26 0.90
CA PRO A 62 12.76 0.57 -0.07
C PRO A 62 13.01 -0.15 -1.41
N HIS A 63 12.84 0.55 -2.52
CA HIS A 63 13.03 -0.04 -3.85
C HIS A 63 14.45 -0.62 -4.04
N SER A 64 15.47 0.06 -3.52
CA SER A 64 16.87 -0.41 -3.53
C SER A 64 17.10 -1.71 -2.73
N LYS A 65 16.09 -2.21 -2.01
CA LYS A 65 16.11 -3.45 -1.24
C LYS A 65 15.08 -4.47 -1.75
N GLY A 66 14.67 -4.34 -3.01
CA GLY A 66 13.70 -5.24 -3.65
C GLY A 66 12.24 -4.87 -3.40
N GLY A 67 11.98 -3.67 -2.86
CA GLY A 67 10.63 -3.16 -2.69
C GLY A 67 9.88 -3.02 -4.02
N PRO A 68 8.68 -3.62 -4.17
CA PRO A 68 7.92 -3.46 -5.39
C PRO A 68 7.46 -2.01 -5.52
N ASN A 69 7.46 -1.51 -6.75
CA ASN A 69 6.85 -0.23 -7.05
C ASN A 69 5.34 -0.47 -7.17
N THR A 70 4.61 -0.55 -6.06
CA THR A 70 3.17 -0.83 -6.04
C THR A 70 2.49 0.05 -5.01
N ILE A 71 1.19 0.30 -5.20
CA ILE A 71 0.39 1.09 -4.24
C ILE A 71 0.41 0.43 -2.85
N SER A 72 0.39 -0.90 -2.80
CA SER A 72 0.48 -1.70 -1.56
C SER A 72 1.81 -1.54 -0.80
N ASN A 73 2.85 -1.02 -1.45
CA ASN A 73 4.15 -0.72 -0.84
C ASN A 73 4.41 0.79 -0.70
N CYS A 74 3.40 1.65 -0.91
CA CYS A 74 3.61 3.10 -0.94
C CYS A 74 2.72 3.88 0.05
N LEU A 75 3.31 4.87 0.71
CA LEU A 75 2.63 5.92 1.45
C LEU A 75 2.77 7.28 0.74
N ILE A 76 1.82 8.19 0.96
CA ILE A 76 2.00 9.60 0.61
C ILE A 76 2.76 10.31 1.74
N THR A 77 3.85 10.97 1.36
CA THR A 77 4.70 11.75 2.29
C THR A 77 5.22 13.00 1.60
N GLY A 78 5.79 13.92 2.37
CA GLY A 78 6.54 15.05 1.85
C GLY A 78 7.99 14.67 1.51
N ALA A 79 8.55 15.31 0.48
CA ALA A 79 9.91 15.03 0.00
C ALA A 79 10.99 15.14 1.09
N ALA A 80 10.87 16.09 2.02
CA ALA A 80 11.86 16.31 3.07
C ALA A 80 11.95 15.12 4.05
N ILE A 81 10.83 14.65 4.59
CA ILE A 81 10.82 13.55 5.56
C ILE A 81 11.04 12.18 4.90
N ASN A 82 10.58 12.02 3.65
CA ASN A 82 10.89 10.88 2.80
C ASN A 82 12.40 10.79 2.55
N GLY A 83 13.03 11.90 2.13
CA GLY A 83 14.48 11.99 1.96
C GLY A 83 15.27 11.73 3.24
N GLU A 84 14.76 12.19 4.39
CA GLU A 84 15.39 11.90 5.69
C GLU A 84 15.39 10.41 6.03
N ARG A 85 14.33 9.67 5.66
CA ARG A 85 14.31 8.21 5.80
C ARG A 85 15.24 7.55 4.77
N GLY A 86 15.18 7.97 3.51
CA GLY A 86 15.96 7.39 2.42
C GLY A 86 15.74 5.87 2.31
N ASN A 87 16.82 5.10 2.25
CA ASN A 87 16.76 3.63 2.19
C ASN A 87 16.75 2.94 3.57
N MET A 88 16.56 3.70 4.65
CA MET A 88 16.52 3.15 6.01
C MET A 88 15.41 2.11 6.13
N PRO A 89 15.69 0.92 6.70
CA PRO A 89 14.64 -0.07 7.00
C PRO A 89 13.52 0.56 7.81
N PHE A 90 12.28 0.20 7.50
CA PHE A 90 11.11 0.82 8.12
C PHE A 90 11.12 0.64 9.64
N SER A 91 11.41 -0.56 10.15
CA SER A 91 11.59 -0.83 11.57
C SER A 91 12.61 0.10 12.26
N LYS A 92 13.74 0.39 11.59
CA LYS A 92 14.76 1.34 12.10
C LYS A 92 14.25 2.78 12.08
N TRP A 93 13.49 3.16 11.05
CA TRP A 93 12.85 4.48 10.99
C TRP A 93 11.85 4.70 12.11
N LEU A 94 11.00 3.71 12.41
CA LEU A 94 10.04 3.76 13.51
C LEU A 94 10.73 3.94 14.86
N LYS A 95 11.84 3.23 15.11
CA LYS A 95 12.65 3.41 16.34
C LYS A 95 13.29 4.79 16.42
N LYS A 96 13.76 5.34 15.29
CA LYS A 96 14.37 6.69 15.23
C LYS A 96 13.33 7.80 15.42
N LYS A 97 12.10 7.62 14.92
CA LYS A 97 11.02 8.60 14.98
C LYS A 97 9.71 7.97 15.47
N PRO A 98 9.56 7.68 16.76
CA PRO A 98 8.38 7.00 17.29
C PRO A 98 7.07 7.76 17.02
N GLY A 99 7.09 9.11 16.94
CA GLY A 99 5.91 9.91 16.61
C GLY A 99 5.30 9.60 15.23
N VAL A 100 6.08 9.04 14.30
CA VAL A 100 5.59 8.59 12.99
C VAL A 100 4.55 7.48 13.14
N ILE A 101 4.63 6.66 14.18
CA ILE A 101 3.71 5.54 14.41
C ILE A 101 2.26 6.05 14.52
N GLN A 102 2.02 7.05 15.35
CA GLN A 102 0.68 7.60 15.53
C GLN A 102 0.17 8.28 14.25
N ASN A 103 1.06 8.96 13.52
CA ASN A 103 0.70 9.62 12.27
C ASN A 103 0.30 8.62 11.18
N ILE A 104 1.03 7.50 11.05
CA ILE A 104 0.67 6.43 10.12
C ILE A 104 -0.65 5.79 10.55
N GLN A 105 -0.86 5.54 11.84
CA GLN A 105 -2.12 4.97 12.31
C GLN A 105 -3.31 5.89 12.01
N ASN A 106 -3.15 7.20 12.20
CA ASN A 106 -4.16 8.20 11.85
C ASN A 106 -4.39 8.27 10.33
N TYR A 107 -3.32 8.21 9.53
CA TYR A 107 -3.38 8.15 8.08
C TYR A 107 -4.21 6.94 7.60
N LEU A 108 -3.93 5.74 8.12
CA LEU A 108 -4.70 4.55 7.79
C LEU A 108 -6.17 4.66 8.23
N ASN A 109 -6.44 5.31 9.36
CA ASN A 109 -7.80 5.51 9.85
C ASN A 109 -8.63 6.43 8.96
N GLN A 110 -8.03 7.52 8.46
CA GLN A 110 -8.71 8.48 7.58
C GLN A 110 -8.97 7.93 6.18
N LEU A 111 -8.13 7.00 5.70
CA LEU A 111 -8.22 6.45 4.34
C LEU A 111 -8.97 5.12 4.27
N ARG A 112 -9.70 4.72 5.32
CA ARG A 112 -10.44 3.46 5.32
C ARG A 112 -11.46 3.39 4.20
N GLY A 113 -11.55 2.21 3.57
CA GLY A 113 -12.46 1.98 2.45
C GLY A 113 -12.03 2.70 1.17
N LEU A 114 -10.87 3.37 1.15
CA LEU A 114 -10.36 3.96 -0.06
C LEU A 114 -10.01 2.86 -1.06
N ILE A 115 -10.72 2.85 -2.19
CA ILE A 115 -10.47 1.94 -3.30
C ILE A 115 -9.59 2.64 -4.33
N VAL A 116 -8.44 2.03 -4.64
CA VAL A 116 -7.55 2.49 -5.71
C VAL A 116 -7.29 1.32 -6.65
N ASN A 117 -7.58 1.50 -7.94
CA ASN A 117 -7.49 0.46 -8.96
C ASN A 117 -8.24 -0.85 -8.58
N GLY A 118 -9.40 -0.72 -7.94
CA GLY A 118 -10.22 -1.86 -7.52
C GLY A 118 -9.72 -2.59 -6.26
N GLN A 119 -8.67 -2.09 -5.58
CA GLN A 119 -8.13 -2.66 -4.35
C GLN A 119 -8.38 -1.74 -3.16
N ASP A 120 -8.67 -2.33 -1.99
CA ASP A 120 -8.66 -1.59 -0.72
C ASP A 120 -7.21 -1.21 -0.37
N TYR A 121 -6.96 0.10 -0.44
CA TYR A 121 -5.63 0.67 -0.21
C TYR A 121 -5.11 0.38 1.20
N VAL A 122 -5.96 0.56 2.22
CA VAL A 122 -5.55 0.43 3.62
C VAL A 122 -5.26 -1.03 3.93
N GLU A 123 -6.09 -1.96 3.48
CA GLU A 123 -5.87 -3.38 3.75
C GLU A 123 -4.61 -3.93 3.08
N THR A 124 -4.27 -3.44 1.89
CA THR A 124 -3.05 -3.86 1.19
C THR A 124 -1.79 -3.23 1.78
N VAL A 125 -1.79 -1.93 2.06
CA VAL A 125 -0.64 -1.23 2.67
C VAL A 125 -0.35 -1.69 4.09
N LYS A 126 -1.38 -1.92 4.91
CA LYS A 126 -1.23 -2.39 6.29
C LYS A 126 -0.46 -3.71 6.38
N LYS A 127 -0.66 -4.62 5.42
CA LYS A 127 0.10 -5.88 5.35
C LYS A 127 1.61 -5.61 5.21
N THR A 128 1.98 -4.72 4.29
CA THR A 128 3.38 -4.33 4.07
C THR A 128 3.96 -3.59 5.28
N LEU A 129 3.21 -2.65 5.86
CA LEU A 129 3.62 -1.93 7.07
C LEU A 129 3.95 -2.89 8.22
N ASN A 130 3.08 -3.84 8.51
CA ASN A 130 3.27 -4.78 9.62
C ASN A 130 4.42 -5.75 9.36
N LYS A 131 4.61 -6.18 8.11
CA LYS A 131 5.77 -7.00 7.72
C LYS A 131 7.09 -6.24 7.95
N GLU A 132 7.19 -5.01 7.44
CA GLU A 132 8.43 -4.23 7.48
C GLU A 132 8.68 -3.55 8.84
N ALA A 133 7.65 -3.43 9.69
CA ALA A 133 7.79 -2.98 11.07
C ALA A 133 8.52 -4.00 11.94
N GLN A 134 8.61 -5.28 11.54
CA GLN A 134 9.36 -6.34 12.22
C GLN A 134 9.07 -6.41 13.74
N GLY A 135 7.79 -6.28 14.11
CA GLY A 135 7.34 -6.37 15.51
C GLY A 135 7.57 -5.11 16.37
N VAL A 136 8.13 -4.03 15.81
CA VAL A 136 8.24 -2.74 16.54
C VAL A 136 6.86 -2.19 16.90
N VAL A 137 5.90 -2.34 16.00
CA VAL A 137 4.50 -1.98 16.19
C VAL A 137 3.63 -2.78 15.23
N THR A 138 2.35 -2.94 15.58
CA THR A 138 1.32 -3.48 14.69
C THR A 138 0.33 -2.36 14.35
N PHE A 139 0.31 -1.94 13.09
CA PHE A 139 -0.69 -1.03 12.57
C PHE A 139 -2.01 -1.75 12.37
N THR A 140 -3.08 -1.15 12.86
CA THR A 140 -4.43 -1.71 12.79
C THR A 140 -5.31 -0.95 11.82
N GLY A 141 -6.32 -1.62 11.30
CA GLY A 141 -7.44 -0.99 10.57
C GLY A 141 -8.70 -0.90 11.43
N LYS A 142 -8.60 -0.98 12.77
CA LYS A 142 -9.77 -1.02 13.68
C LYS A 142 -10.10 0.36 14.25
N LYS A 143 -11.40 0.70 14.40
CA LYS A 143 -11.90 1.98 14.97
C LYS A 143 -11.05 2.39 16.18
N PRO A 144 -10.80 3.70 16.39
CA PRO A 144 -10.02 4.16 17.54
C PRO A 144 -10.55 3.46 18.80
N GLN A 145 -9.70 2.65 19.44
CA GLN A 145 -9.95 2.24 20.80
C GLN A 145 -9.95 3.53 21.60
N ASN A 146 -11.03 3.78 22.33
CA ASN A 146 -11.11 4.87 23.28
C ASN A 146 -9.81 4.85 24.10
N LEU A 147 -8.95 5.85 23.89
CA LEU A 147 -7.86 6.14 24.80
C LEU A 147 -8.53 6.73 26.04
N SER A 148 -8.93 5.87 26.98
CA SER A 148 -9.19 6.29 28.34
C SER A 148 -7.86 6.75 28.92
N TYR A 149 -7.64 8.07 28.88
CA TYR A 149 -6.70 8.70 29.80
C TYR A 149 -7.35 8.61 31.18
N ASN A 150 -6.75 7.81 32.07
CA ASN A 150 -6.99 7.97 33.49
C ASN A 150 -6.39 9.32 33.88
N ALA A 151 -7.26 10.26 34.23
CA ALA A 151 -6.90 11.47 34.96
C ALA A 151 -6.50 11.10 36.40
#